data_AF-A0A356ZXF0-F1
#
_entry.id   AF-A0A356ZXF0-F1
#
_cell.length_a   1.000
_cell.length_b   1.000
_cell.length_c   1.000
_cell.angle_alpha   90.00
_cell.angle_beta   90.00
_cell.angle_gamma   90.00
#
_symmetry.space_group_name_H-M   'P 1'
#
loop_
_entity.id
_entity.type
_entity.pdbx_description
1 polymer ?
#
loop_
_entity_poly.entity_id
_entity_poly.type
_entity_poly.pdbx_seq_one_letter_code
_entity_poly.pdbx_strand_id
1 'polypeptide(L)'
;MMLHGKQHRRSHEPSPRAQLTAEDRQRLETKFLQLLYDEFTKHQDSHGVVEADEPTHPEQSQWCWILHGTRQHWWLEVQDQRISELKGHPYYLDPRGDPQFFDLAWSPNPSDDLTKPERLPDFFLSIGTNMDENLFGQTAAIRAYKAGATTDHPPWVHTHN
;
A
#
# COMPACT_ATOMS: atom_id res chain seq x y z
N MET A 1 3.41 52.78 -22.70
CA MET A 1 4.52 51.92 -23.18
C MET A 1 4.96 51.07 -22.00
N MET A 2 4.36 49.89 -21.76
CA MET A 2 4.68 48.58 -22.33
C MET A 2 6.10 48.04 -22.00
N LEU A 3 6.09 46.97 -21.19
CA LEU A 3 6.97 45.77 -21.12
C LEU A 3 8.42 46.01 -20.63
N HIS A 4 8.96 45.23 -19.69
CA HIS A 4 9.11 43.78 -19.78
C HIS A 4 9.14 43.08 -18.41
N GLY A 5 8.28 42.07 -18.27
CA GLY A 5 8.43 41.05 -17.25
C GLY A 5 9.66 40.18 -17.52
N LYS A 6 10.42 39.88 -16.47
CA LYS A 6 11.29 38.71 -16.42
C LYS A 6 10.62 37.68 -15.54
N GLN A 7 9.63 36.98 -16.11
CA GLN A 7 9.30 35.66 -15.61
C GLN A 7 10.53 34.78 -15.84
N HIS A 8 11.20 34.42 -14.74
CA HIS A 8 12.06 33.26 -14.73
C HIS A 8 11.21 32.07 -15.18
N ARG A 9 11.34 31.67 -16.45
CA ARG A 9 11.01 30.33 -16.90
C ARG A 9 11.85 29.40 -16.04
N ARG A 10 11.27 28.89 -14.94
CA ARG A 10 11.68 27.62 -14.38
C ARG A 10 11.43 26.63 -15.51
N SER A 11 12.50 26.22 -16.17
CA SER A 11 12.50 25.01 -16.97
C SER A 11 11.87 23.93 -16.08
N HIS A 12 10.70 23.43 -16.45
CA HIS A 12 10.24 22.15 -15.95
C HIS A 12 11.23 21.13 -16.50
N GLU A 13 12.31 20.89 -15.75
CA GLU A 13 13.03 19.65 -15.92
C GLU A 13 12.00 18.54 -15.75
N PRO A 14 11.82 17.67 -16.75
CA PRO A 14 10.98 16.51 -16.58
C PRO A 14 11.53 15.75 -15.38
N SER A 15 10.66 15.43 -14.42
CA SER A 15 11.03 14.60 -13.28
C SER A 15 11.78 13.36 -13.82
N PRO A 16 12.94 12.98 -13.26
CA PRO A 16 13.86 12.00 -13.85
C PRO A 16 13.28 10.59 -14.06
N ARG A 17 12.00 10.38 -13.75
CA ARG A 17 11.24 9.14 -13.91
C ARG A 17 10.37 9.05 -15.16
N ALA A 18 10.36 10.04 -16.05
CA ALA A 18 9.62 9.94 -17.31
C ALA A 18 10.13 8.83 -18.28
N GLN A 19 11.15 8.02 -17.93
CA GLN A 19 11.71 6.98 -18.80
C GLN A 19 12.25 5.74 -18.05
N LEU A 20 11.60 5.26 -16.98
CA LEU A 20 11.92 3.91 -16.51
C LEU A 20 11.39 2.90 -17.52
N THR A 21 12.24 1.97 -17.95
CA THR A 21 11.79 0.83 -18.77
C THR A 21 10.85 -0.05 -17.94
N ALA A 22 9.99 -0.84 -18.59
CA ALA A 22 9.13 -1.80 -17.90
C ALA A 22 9.94 -2.78 -17.04
N GLU A 23 11.11 -3.19 -17.51
CA GLU A 23 12.02 -4.08 -16.78
C GLU A 23 12.61 -3.41 -15.54
N ASP A 24 13.06 -2.15 -15.67
CA ASP A 24 13.59 -1.40 -14.52
C ASP A 24 12.52 -1.15 -13.47
N ARG A 25 11.28 -0.84 -13.90
CA ARG A 25 10.12 -0.70 -13.02
C ARG A 25 9.86 -2.00 -12.26
N GLN A 26 9.72 -3.11 -12.98
CA GLN A 26 9.47 -4.43 -12.38
C GLN A 26 10.58 -4.82 -11.39
N ARG A 27 11.85 -4.52 -11.69
CA ARG A 27 12.98 -4.79 -10.79
C ARG A 27 12.89 -3.97 -9.50
N LEU A 28 12.52 -2.69 -9.60
CA LEU A 28 12.35 -1.82 -8.43
C LEU A 28 11.16 -2.24 -7.57
N GLU A 29 10.02 -2.53 -8.20
CA GLU A 29 8.83 -3.09 -7.54
C GLU A 29 9.18 -4.38 -6.78
N THR A 30 9.83 -5.34 -7.45
CA THR A 30 10.23 -6.61 -6.84
C THR A 30 11.15 -6.39 -5.63
N LYS A 31 12.12 -5.48 -5.75
CA LYS A 31 13.03 -5.17 -4.65
C LYS A 31 12.30 -4.54 -3.47
N PHE A 32 11.38 -3.61 -3.74
CA PHE A 32 10.56 -2.98 -2.71
C PHE A 32 9.69 -4.01 -1.99
N LEU A 33 8.99 -4.88 -2.73
CA LEU A 33 8.14 -5.91 -2.13
C LEU A 33 8.92 -6.90 -1.26
N GLN A 34 10.17 -7.22 -1.62
CA GLN A 34 11.03 -8.05 -0.78
C GLN A 34 11.45 -7.34 0.51
N LEU A 35 11.80 -6.05 0.42
CA LEU A 35 12.13 -5.24 1.60
C LEU A 35 10.93 -5.08 2.53
N LEU A 36 9.75 -4.87 1.95
CA LEU A 36 8.52 -4.73 2.68
C LEU A 36 8.10 -6.04 3.35
N TYR A 37 8.27 -7.18 2.67
CA TYR A 37 8.12 -8.50 3.29
C TYR A 37 9.03 -8.67 4.50
N ASP A 38 10.32 -8.36 4.34
CA ASP A 38 11.30 -8.46 5.42
C ASP A 38 10.91 -7.56 6.60
N GLU A 39 10.33 -6.39 6.34
CA GLU A 39 9.83 -5.50 7.38
C GLU A 39 8.56 -6.05 8.05
N PHE A 40 7.56 -6.51 7.29
CA PHE A 40 6.35 -7.14 7.85
C PHE A 40 6.73 -8.28 8.80
N THR A 41 7.67 -9.14 8.41
CA THR A 41 8.09 -10.27 9.26
C THR A 41 8.75 -9.86 10.59
N LYS A 42 9.29 -8.65 10.71
CA LYS A 42 9.84 -8.15 11.99
C LYS A 42 8.76 -7.72 12.97
N HIS A 43 7.62 -7.27 12.44
CA HIS A 43 6.47 -6.79 13.21
C HIS A 43 5.41 -7.90 13.42
N GLN A 44 5.70 -9.13 12.98
CA GLN A 44 4.82 -10.27 13.20
C GLN A 44 4.87 -10.77 14.63
N ASP A 45 3.69 -11.04 15.18
CA ASP A 45 3.56 -11.87 16.36
C ASP A 45 3.77 -13.37 16.05
N SER A 46 3.60 -14.22 17.07
CA SER A 46 3.70 -15.68 16.92
C SER A 46 2.64 -16.32 16.02
N HIS A 47 1.61 -15.57 15.62
CA HIS A 47 0.52 -16.00 14.74
C HIS A 47 0.67 -15.45 13.31
N GLY A 48 1.75 -14.71 13.01
CA GLY A 48 1.97 -14.09 11.70
C GLY A 48 1.11 -12.83 11.48
N VAL A 49 0.50 -12.33 12.55
CA VAL A 49 -0.28 -11.11 12.58
C VAL A 49 0.67 -9.93 12.67
N VAL A 50 0.52 -9.01 11.73
CA VAL A 50 1.17 -7.71 11.72
C VAL A 50 0.11 -6.71 12.17
N GLU A 51 0.18 -6.31 13.43
CA GLU A 51 -0.58 -5.17 13.95
C GLU A 51 0.30 -3.93 13.82
N ALA A 52 -0.17 -2.93 13.07
CA ALA A 52 0.37 -1.59 13.23
C ALA A 52 -0.24 -1.00 14.50
N ASP A 53 0.58 -0.78 15.52
CA ASP A 53 0.20 0.05 16.65
C ASP A 53 -0.10 1.47 16.12
N GLU A 54 -1.33 1.94 16.29
CA GLU A 54 -1.58 3.38 16.18
C GLU A 54 -0.91 4.03 17.41
N PRO A 55 0.14 4.87 17.25
CA PRO A 55 0.94 5.34 18.39
C PRO A 55 0.13 6.12 19.42
N THR A 56 -1.01 6.66 19.00
CA THR A 56 -1.93 7.47 19.79
C THR A 56 -2.99 6.63 20.52
N HIS A 57 -3.37 5.46 19.98
CA HIS A 57 -4.45 4.62 20.53
C HIS A 57 -4.19 3.12 20.31
N PRO A 58 -3.24 2.50 21.04
CA PRO A 58 -2.90 1.09 20.88
C PRO A 58 -4.05 0.11 21.17
N GLU A 59 -5.09 0.53 21.91
CA GLU A 59 -6.31 -0.27 22.14
C GLU A 59 -7.31 -0.20 20.97
N GLN A 60 -6.98 0.51 19.87
CA GLN A 60 -7.87 0.80 18.75
C GLN A 60 -7.30 0.36 17.38
N SER A 61 -6.25 -0.45 17.33
CA SER A 61 -5.84 -1.11 16.07
C SER A 61 -6.92 -2.10 15.64
N GLN A 62 -7.97 -1.56 15.05
CA GLN A 62 -9.18 -2.25 14.62
C GLN A 62 -8.98 -2.84 13.21
N TRP A 63 -7.77 -2.80 12.67
CA TRP A 63 -7.38 -3.60 11.52
C TRP A 63 -6.19 -4.51 11.86
N CYS A 64 -6.21 -5.70 11.28
CA CYS A 64 -5.17 -6.71 11.40
C CYS A 64 -4.74 -7.14 9.99
N TRP A 65 -3.43 -7.29 9.78
CA TRP A 65 -2.87 -7.83 8.55
C TRP A 65 -2.21 -9.17 8.83
N ILE A 66 -2.54 -10.19 8.05
CA ILE A 66 -1.87 -11.49 8.11
C ILE A 66 -1.07 -11.64 6.83
N LEU A 67 0.24 -11.80 6.96
CA LEU A 67 1.12 -12.00 5.81
C LEU A 67 1.10 -13.47 5.39
N HIS A 68 0.75 -13.71 4.13
CA HIS A 68 0.79 -15.04 3.53
C HIS A 68 1.85 -15.15 2.45
N GLY A 69 2.26 -16.38 2.13
CA GLY A 69 3.18 -16.66 1.04
C GLY A 69 4.65 -16.64 1.47
N THR A 70 5.50 -16.13 0.59
CA THR A 70 6.96 -16.14 0.73
C THR A 70 7.54 -14.78 0.37
N ARG A 71 8.81 -14.56 0.73
CA ARG A 71 9.56 -13.35 0.38
C ARG A 71 9.50 -12.99 -1.11
N GLN A 72 9.38 -13.99 -1.99
CA GLN A 72 9.32 -13.79 -3.44
C GLN A 72 7.90 -13.52 -3.95
N HIS A 73 6.89 -13.98 -3.23
CA HIS A 73 5.49 -13.82 -3.61
C HIS A 73 4.62 -13.98 -2.36
N TRP A 74 4.03 -12.85 -1.93
CA TRP A 74 3.22 -12.73 -0.73
C TRP A 74 1.98 -11.90 -1.01
N TRP A 75 1.00 -12.03 -0.12
CA TRP A 75 -0.21 -11.21 -0.10
C TRP A 75 -0.62 -10.96 1.34
N LEU A 76 -1.46 -9.94 1.56
CA LEU A 76 -2.05 -9.65 2.87
C LEU A 76 -3.47 -10.18 2.92
N GLU A 77 -3.81 -10.90 3.97
CA GLU A 77 -5.18 -10.95 4.46
C GLU A 77 -5.41 -9.74 5.34
N VAL A 78 -6.45 -8.97 5.04
CA VAL A 78 -6.81 -7.78 5.80
C VAL A 78 -8.13 -8.04 6.52
N GLN A 79 -8.13 -7.84 7.83
CA GLN A 79 -9.32 -7.90 8.68
C GLN A 79 -9.60 -6.52 9.24
N ASP A 80 -10.66 -5.86 8.77
CA ASP A 80 -11.03 -4.49 9.18
C ASP A 80 -12.29 -4.51 10.05
N GLN A 81 -12.09 -4.41 11.36
CA GLN A 81 -13.14 -4.43 12.38
C GLN A 81 -13.80 -3.07 12.59
N ARG A 82 -13.31 -1.99 11.96
CA ARG A 82 -13.92 -0.65 12.07
C ARG A 82 -15.21 -0.56 11.27
N ILE A 83 -15.24 -1.25 10.14
CA ILE A 83 -16.33 -1.20 9.17
C ILE A 83 -17.31 -2.33 9.48
N SER A 84 -18.55 -1.97 9.83
CA SER A 84 -19.58 -2.94 10.20
C SER A 84 -19.79 -4.04 9.16
N GLU A 85 -19.72 -3.69 7.88
CA GLU A 85 -19.89 -4.62 6.75
C GLU A 85 -18.71 -5.56 6.52
N LEU A 86 -17.54 -5.27 7.10
CA LEU A 86 -16.34 -6.10 6.98
C LEU A 86 -15.98 -6.86 8.28
N LYS A 87 -16.74 -6.67 9.36
CA LYS A 87 -16.54 -7.42 10.60
C LYS A 87 -16.69 -8.93 10.36
N GLY A 88 -15.60 -9.67 10.59
CA GLY A 88 -15.53 -11.11 10.32
C GLY A 88 -15.42 -11.49 8.84
N HIS A 89 -15.20 -10.51 7.96
CA HIS A 89 -15.12 -10.68 6.51
C HIS A 89 -13.74 -10.20 6.01
N PRO A 90 -12.72 -11.08 6.00
CA PRO A 90 -11.40 -10.71 5.51
C PRO A 90 -11.40 -10.41 4.01
N TYR A 91 -10.35 -9.79 3.50
CA TYR A 91 -10.11 -9.67 2.05
C TYR A 91 -8.62 -9.76 1.75
N TYR A 92 -8.27 -10.18 0.52
CA TYR A 92 -6.88 -10.40 0.12
C TYR A 92 -6.36 -9.28 -0.77
N LEU A 93 -5.15 -8.82 -0.51
CA LEU A 93 -4.42 -7.86 -1.35
C LEU A 93 -3.09 -8.47 -1.80
N ASP A 94 -2.91 -8.62 -3.12
CA ASP A 94 -1.62 -8.95 -3.73
C ASP A 94 -0.99 -7.67 -4.28
N PRO A 95 0.10 -7.17 -3.68
CA PRO A 95 0.73 -5.94 -4.13
C PRO A 95 1.52 -6.12 -5.45
N ARG A 96 1.69 -7.36 -5.93
CA ARG A 96 2.52 -7.64 -7.11
C ARG A 96 1.88 -7.10 -8.38
N GLY A 97 2.51 -6.08 -8.94
CA GLY A 97 2.04 -5.44 -10.17
C GLY A 97 0.80 -4.58 -9.97
N ASP A 98 0.36 -4.35 -8.72
CA ASP A 98 -0.79 -3.50 -8.42
C ASP A 98 -0.38 -2.02 -8.45
N PRO A 99 -0.79 -1.24 -9.47
CA PRO A 99 -0.44 0.16 -9.55
C PRO A 99 -0.99 0.96 -8.36
N GLN A 100 -2.17 0.60 -7.84
CA GLN A 100 -2.80 1.32 -6.74
C GLN A 100 -2.01 1.15 -5.44
N PHE A 101 -1.45 -0.03 -5.20
CA PHE A 101 -0.54 -0.26 -4.07
C PHE A 101 0.76 0.56 -4.22
N PHE A 102 1.37 0.56 -5.41
CA PHE A 102 2.60 1.32 -5.62
C PHE A 102 2.40 2.83 -5.59
N ASP A 103 1.24 3.35 -5.96
CA ASP A 103 0.89 4.77 -5.84
C ASP A 103 0.94 5.26 -4.38
N LEU A 104 0.81 4.35 -3.39
CA LEU A 104 0.98 4.68 -1.97
C LEU A 104 2.46 4.81 -1.57
N ALA A 105 3.33 4.05 -2.21
CA ALA A 105 4.77 4.05 -1.90
C ALA A 105 5.53 5.10 -2.71
N TRP A 106 5.04 5.42 -3.91
CA TRP A 106 5.79 6.15 -4.91
C TRP A 106 5.45 7.63 -4.92
N SER A 107 6.43 8.45 -4.54
CA SER A 107 6.36 9.88 -4.77
C SER A 107 7.18 10.29 -6.00
N PRO A 108 6.69 11.25 -6.81
CA PRO A 108 7.50 11.91 -7.83
C PRO A 108 8.61 12.78 -7.22
N ASN A 109 8.55 13.07 -5.92
CA ASN A 109 9.56 13.78 -5.18
C ASN A 109 10.50 12.80 -4.44
N PRO A 110 11.81 12.75 -4.77
CA PRO A 110 12.75 11.80 -4.16
C PRO A 110 12.89 11.89 -2.63
N SER A 111 12.53 13.03 -2.02
CA SER A 111 12.53 13.17 -0.55
C SER A 111 11.41 12.40 0.13
N ASP A 112 10.33 12.12 -0.60
CA ASP A 112 9.08 11.55 -0.12
C ASP A 112 8.87 10.13 -0.68
N ASP A 113 9.87 9.57 -1.36
CA ASP A 113 9.82 8.22 -1.92
C ASP A 113 9.99 7.17 -0.80
N LEU A 114 8.89 6.47 -0.48
CA LEU A 114 8.81 5.51 0.61
C LEU A 114 9.43 4.15 0.25
N THR A 115 9.88 3.97 -1.00
CA THR A 115 10.54 2.73 -1.44
C THR A 115 11.97 2.55 -0.92
N LYS A 116 12.51 3.58 -0.29
CA LYS A 116 13.84 3.54 0.31
C LYS A 116 13.79 2.76 1.62
N PRO A 117 14.79 1.91 1.92
CA PRO A 117 14.81 1.12 3.16
C PRO A 117 14.60 1.95 4.43
N GLU A 118 15.19 3.14 4.49
CA GLU A 118 15.07 4.06 5.63
C GLU A 118 13.67 4.69 5.80
N ARG A 119 12.80 4.54 4.80
CA ARG A 119 11.42 5.06 4.78
C ARG A 119 10.37 3.97 4.94
N LEU A 120 10.76 2.71 5.11
CA LEU A 120 9.81 1.62 5.32
C LEU A 120 8.88 1.85 6.52
N PRO A 121 9.34 2.36 7.69
CA PRO A 121 8.41 2.70 8.78
C PRO A 121 7.34 3.74 8.37
N ASP A 122 7.72 4.75 7.59
CA ASP A 122 6.80 5.77 7.06
C ASP A 122 5.77 5.15 6.09
N PHE A 123 6.15 4.08 5.39
CA PHE A 123 5.23 3.32 4.54
C PHE A 123 4.16 2.57 5.34
N PHE A 124 4.50 1.97 6.48
CA PHE A 124 3.51 1.31 7.35
C PHE A 124 2.49 2.30 7.89
N LEU A 125 2.94 3.49 8.31
CA LEU A 125 2.04 4.57 8.70
C LEU A 125 1.12 4.98 7.53
N SER A 126 1.67 5.04 6.31
CA SER A 126 0.90 5.37 5.11
C SER A 126 -0.16 4.32 4.78
N ILE A 127 0.12 3.02 4.98
CA ILE A 127 -0.90 1.97 4.86
C ILE A 127 -2.02 2.22 5.87
N GLY A 128 -1.68 2.51 7.13
CA GLY A 128 -2.67 2.82 8.16
C GLY A 128 -3.58 4.00 7.78
N THR A 129 -3.00 5.11 7.32
CA THR A 129 -3.79 6.27 6.85
C THR A 129 -4.69 5.92 5.66
N ASN A 130 -4.20 5.15 4.69
CA ASN A 130 -5.04 4.73 3.55
C ASN A 130 -6.16 3.77 3.97
N MET A 131 -5.90 2.95 5.00
CA MET A 131 -6.94 2.14 5.63
C MET A 131 -8.00 3.03 6.29
N ASP A 132 -7.62 4.05 7.06
CA ASP A 132 -8.53 5.07 7.62
C ASP A 132 -9.40 5.75 6.56
N GLU A 133 -8.83 6.04 5.41
CA GLU A 133 -9.53 6.69 4.31
C GLU A 133 -10.34 5.73 3.43
N ASN A 134 -10.37 4.43 3.73
CA ASN A 134 -11.01 3.37 2.93
C ASN A 134 -10.46 3.24 1.50
N LEU A 135 -9.19 3.60 1.31
CA LEU A 135 -8.48 3.61 0.03
C LEU A 135 -7.67 2.33 -0.22
N PHE A 136 -7.74 1.36 0.69
CA PHE A 136 -6.94 0.14 0.66
C PHE A 136 -7.80 -1.11 0.39
N GLY A 137 -8.74 -0.98 -0.55
CA GLY A 137 -9.55 -2.09 -1.04
C GLY A 137 -10.86 -2.36 -0.29
N GLN A 138 -11.14 -1.70 0.84
CA GLN A 138 -12.36 -1.89 1.64
C GLN A 138 -13.64 -1.74 0.79
N THR A 139 -13.70 -0.69 -0.04
CA THR A 139 -14.86 -0.46 -0.91
C THR A 139 -15.08 -1.62 -1.90
N ALA A 140 -14.00 -2.18 -2.46
CA ALA A 140 -14.07 -3.31 -3.37
C ALA A 140 -14.49 -4.60 -2.63
N ALA A 141 -13.93 -4.85 -1.45
CA ALA A 141 -14.31 -5.98 -0.60
C ALA A 141 -15.81 -5.94 -0.25
N ILE A 142 -16.33 -4.80 0.21
CA ILE A 142 -17.75 -4.62 0.53
C ILE A 142 -18.63 -4.92 -0.69
N ARG A 143 -18.24 -4.46 -1.88
CA ARG A 143 -18.99 -4.75 -3.12
C ARG A 143 -18.97 -6.24 -3.46
N ALA A 144 -17.84 -6.92 -3.30
CA ALA A 144 -17.73 -8.34 -3.56
C ALA A 144 -18.57 -9.18 -2.59
N TYR A 145 -18.60 -8.83 -1.30
CA TYR A 145 -19.48 -9.47 -0.32
C TYR A 145 -20.95 -9.23 -0.64
N LYS A 146 -21.33 -8.02 -1.06
CA LYS A 146 -22.69 -7.74 -1.56
C LYS A 146 -23.05 -8.53 -2.83
N ALA A 147 -22.05 -8.94 -3.61
CA ALA A 147 -22.21 -9.76 -4.81
C ALA A 147 -22.15 -11.28 -4.53
N GLY A 148 -21.93 -11.69 -3.28
CA GLY A 148 -21.96 -13.11 -2.87
C GLY A 148 -20.60 -13.74 -2.53
N ALA A 149 -19.53 -12.96 -2.37
CA ALA A 149 -18.30 -13.48 -1.76
C ALA A 149 -18.57 -14.01 -0.35
N THR A 150 -17.78 -14.98 0.12
CA THR A 150 -17.93 -15.59 1.44
C THR A 150 -16.65 -15.47 2.25
N THR A 151 -16.72 -15.75 3.55
CA THR A 151 -15.54 -15.80 4.42
C THR A 151 -14.62 -16.95 4.08
N ASP A 152 -15.16 -18.05 3.56
CA ASP A 152 -14.38 -19.21 3.10
C ASP A 152 -13.71 -18.96 1.73
N HIS A 153 -14.24 -17.98 0.99
CA HIS A 153 -13.69 -17.50 -0.27
C HIS A 153 -13.60 -15.97 -0.28
N PRO A 154 -12.70 -15.37 0.52
CA PRO A 154 -12.54 -13.94 0.62
C PRO A 154 -12.24 -13.32 -0.74
N PRO A 155 -12.75 -12.11 -1.01
CA PRO A 155 -12.49 -11.43 -2.26
C PRO A 155 -11.03 -10.97 -2.31
N TRP A 156 -10.46 -11.05 -3.51
CA TRP A 156 -9.18 -10.41 -3.82
C TRP A 156 -9.46 -8.98 -4.32
N VAL A 157 -8.89 -8.00 -3.63
CA VAL A 157 -8.95 -6.58 -4.00
C VAL A 157 -7.71 -6.19 -4.80
N HIS A 158 -7.83 -5.13 -5.60
CA HIS A 158 -6.75 -4.63 -6.46
C HIS A 158 -6.21 -5.67 -7.47
N THR A 159 -7.10 -6.54 -7.95
CA THR A 159 -6.76 -7.66 -8.84
C THR A 159 -6.65 -7.32 -10.32
N HIS A 160 -6.71 -6.04 -10.69
CA HIS A 160 -6.79 -5.65 -12.11
C HIS A 160 -5.43 -5.12 -12.60
N ASN A 161 -4.76 -5.98 -13.38
CA ASN A 161 -3.84 -5.58 -14.45
C ASN A 161 -4.59 -4.90 -15.59
#